data_AF-A0A7Y2YS14-F1
#
_entry.id   AF-A0A7Y2YS14-F1
#
_cell.length_a   1.000
_cell.length_b   1.000
_cell.length_c   1.000
_cell.angle_alpha   90.00
_cell.angle_beta   90.00
_cell.angle_gamma   90.00
#
_symmetry.space_group_name_H-M   'P 1'
#
loop_
_entity.id
_entity.type
_entity.pdbx_description
1 polymer ?
#
loop_
_entity_poly.entity_id
_entity_poly.type
_entity_poly.pdbx_seq_one_letter_code
_entity_poly.pdbx_strand_id
1 'polypeptide(L)'
;MFRNLRWMPLAAVLALAVSACSDDSTSPVDPADFDPVATEQAVQDLQNRLDDDSDVMISLGLMSDALVLQPGASRVAPLTLDGAPAPFTAQAIRSYSASASAAEPVLPPELLGVTFEWNFLESHYVPTERTGAPANGVRFILYAIDPLTRIPTEPLTETGYIDLTDEGGETTTRIGLTAVSGATTLIDYFIDLSYAILGENDISVTVAAEGYVSDGQDRLDFVLTQSATLLGSTETLDMDFVYSLSLAGQNVSITVEMHGEFDFSGENPIEAASVQLRVQNGTEFVDFEMTLNADNSVTGLIQYNGVDVVYISGTEADPVFESATGEPLTTEEVVALLDLFDMIEDVFDLVEDLFEPFGGF
;
A
#
# COMPACT_ATOMS: atom_id res chain seq x y z
N MET A 1 1.72 12.55 -7.45
CA MET A 1 2.73 13.30 -6.67
C MET A 1 2.61 13.02 -5.16
N PHE A 2 1.93 11.92 -4.77
CA PHE A 2 1.83 11.38 -3.42
C PHE A 2 3.04 10.54 -2.97
N ARG A 3 3.96 10.22 -3.90
CA ARG A 3 5.34 9.67 -3.68
C ARG A 3 6.21 10.36 -2.60
N ASN A 4 5.70 11.39 -1.92
CA ASN A 4 6.43 12.20 -0.94
C ASN A 4 5.71 12.28 0.42
N LEU A 5 4.63 11.52 0.67
CA LEU A 5 4.10 11.41 2.03
C LEU A 5 5.06 10.53 2.83
N ARG A 6 5.98 11.22 3.50
CA ARG A 6 7.15 10.72 4.23
C ARG A 6 6.78 9.69 5.30
N TRP A 7 6.65 8.42 4.90
CA TRP A 7 7.20 7.27 5.65
C TRP A 7 8.73 7.20 5.54
N MET A 8 9.30 8.09 4.73
CA MET A 8 10.71 8.41 4.58
C MET A 8 11.54 8.51 5.87
N PRO A 9 11.08 8.86 7.09
CA PRO A 9 11.99 8.77 8.24
C PRO A 9 12.48 7.34 8.49
N LEU A 10 11.65 6.31 8.26
CA LEU A 10 12.08 4.91 8.41
C LEU A 10 12.93 4.40 7.24
N ALA A 11 12.69 4.89 6.02
CA ALA A 11 13.49 4.56 4.83
C ALA A 11 14.81 5.36 4.72
N ALA A 12 14.83 6.62 5.17
CA ALA A 12 16.00 7.50 5.09
C ALA A 12 17.13 7.10 6.05
N VAL A 13 16.79 6.35 7.10
CA VAL A 13 17.72 5.61 7.98
C VAL A 13 18.74 4.82 7.13
N LEU A 14 18.35 4.30 5.97
CA LEU A 14 19.18 3.39 5.18
C LEU A 14 20.25 4.04 4.30
N ALA A 15 20.02 5.25 3.80
CA ALA A 15 20.95 5.91 2.87
C ALA A 15 22.34 6.22 3.49
N LEU A 16 22.49 6.05 4.80
CA LEU A 16 23.70 6.38 5.57
C LEU A 16 24.51 5.14 6.01
N ALA A 17 23.93 3.94 5.91
CA ALA A 17 24.59 2.68 6.32
C ALA A 17 25.84 2.34 5.47
N VAL A 18 25.97 2.93 4.27
CA VAL A 18 27.14 2.73 3.38
C VAL A 18 28.44 3.29 3.99
N SER A 19 28.37 4.16 5.00
CA SER A 19 29.56 4.74 5.64
C SER A 19 30.16 3.90 6.78
N ALA A 20 29.48 2.83 7.21
CA ALA A 20 29.91 1.97 8.32
C ALA A 20 30.68 0.70 7.90
N CYS A 21 30.80 0.41 6.60
CA CYS A 21 31.61 -0.70 6.10
C CYS A 21 33.11 -0.41 6.31
N SER A 22 33.70 -0.95 7.38
CA SER A 22 35.14 -1.07 7.50
C SER A 22 35.60 -2.35 6.80
N ASP A 23 36.37 -2.18 5.72
CA ASP A 23 37.10 -3.27 5.05
C ASP A 23 38.12 -3.88 6.02
N ASP A 24 37.73 -4.92 6.77
CA ASP A 24 38.57 -6.05 7.23
C ASP A 24 37.91 -6.78 8.41
N SER A 25 37.47 -8.03 8.22
CA SER A 25 38.13 -9.17 8.90
C SER A 25 37.57 -10.51 8.43
N THR A 26 38.49 -11.44 8.19
CA THR A 26 38.20 -12.86 8.02
C THR A 26 38.45 -13.57 9.36
N SER A 27 37.40 -13.98 10.08
CA SER A 27 37.46 -15.11 11.01
C SER A 27 36.08 -15.68 11.33
N PRO A 28 35.94 -17.01 11.49
CA PRO A 28 34.65 -17.70 11.49
C PRO A 28 34.18 -18.06 12.90
N VAL A 29 32.90 -17.81 13.24
CA VAL A 29 31.94 -18.72 13.95
C VAL A 29 30.51 -18.10 13.94
N ASP A 30 29.64 -18.68 13.11
CA ASP A 30 28.29 -19.25 13.37
C ASP A 30 27.30 -18.58 14.37
N PRO A 31 26.35 -17.76 13.87
CA PRO A 31 24.93 -17.83 14.21
C PRO A 31 24.22 -18.72 13.16
N ALA A 32 23.71 -19.87 13.58
CA ALA A 32 23.10 -20.83 12.66
C ALA A 32 21.97 -20.20 11.82
N ASP A 33 22.19 -20.26 10.50
CA ASP A 33 21.21 -20.27 9.41
C ASP A 33 20.47 -18.98 9.01
N PHE A 34 20.90 -17.75 9.36
CA PHE A 34 20.42 -16.60 8.57
C PHE A 34 20.98 -16.72 7.15
N ASP A 35 20.15 -17.23 6.22
CA ASP A 35 20.41 -17.25 4.78
C ASP A 35 19.74 -16.00 4.18
N PRO A 36 20.46 -14.86 4.14
CA PRO A 36 19.92 -13.64 3.54
C PRO A 36 19.50 -13.85 2.09
N VAL A 37 20.18 -14.74 1.36
CA VAL A 37 19.89 -15.04 -0.05
C VAL A 37 18.57 -15.79 -0.20
N ALA A 38 18.26 -16.72 0.71
CA ALA A 38 16.98 -17.41 0.69
C ALA A 38 15.80 -16.49 1.04
N THR A 39 16.01 -15.56 1.98
CA THR A 39 15.03 -14.53 2.33
C THR A 39 14.82 -13.57 1.16
N GLU A 40 15.90 -13.03 0.60
CA GLU A 40 15.90 -12.17 -0.59
C GLU A 40 15.19 -12.84 -1.77
N GLN A 41 15.49 -14.11 -2.06
CA GLN A 41 14.84 -14.83 -3.16
C GLN A 41 13.35 -15.04 -2.93
N ALA A 42 12.91 -15.35 -1.70
CA ALA A 42 11.49 -15.51 -1.39
C ALA A 42 10.71 -14.20 -1.56
N VAL A 43 11.38 -13.09 -1.26
CA VAL A 43 10.88 -11.73 -1.38
C VAL A 43 10.85 -11.26 -2.83
N GLN A 44 11.93 -11.46 -3.59
CA GLN A 44 11.98 -11.20 -5.03
C GLN A 44 10.97 -12.06 -5.79
N ASP A 45 10.75 -13.30 -5.37
CA ASP A 45 9.73 -14.16 -5.96
C ASP A 45 8.32 -13.62 -5.70
N LEU A 46 8.06 -12.96 -4.57
CA LEU A 46 6.80 -12.27 -4.31
C LEU A 46 6.66 -11.01 -5.19
N GLN A 47 7.70 -10.18 -5.24
CA GLN A 47 7.75 -8.93 -6.02
C GLN A 47 7.55 -9.17 -7.52
N ASN A 48 8.37 -10.04 -8.13
CA ASN A 48 8.32 -10.31 -9.57
C ASN A 48 6.96 -10.84 -10.06
N ARG A 49 6.11 -11.34 -9.16
CA ARG A 49 4.78 -11.88 -9.48
C ARG A 49 3.66 -10.85 -9.36
N LEU A 50 3.92 -9.72 -8.69
CA LEU A 50 2.94 -8.69 -8.36
C LEU A 50 3.33 -7.30 -8.83
N ASP A 51 4.46 -7.21 -9.53
CA ASP A 51 5.03 -6.01 -10.14
C ASP A 51 3.94 -5.12 -10.79
N ASP A 52 4.06 -3.81 -10.55
CA ASP A 52 3.23 -2.74 -11.11
C ASP A 52 3.19 -2.77 -12.64
N ASP A 53 4.15 -3.48 -13.26
CA ASP A 53 4.19 -3.74 -14.68
C ASP A 53 3.18 -4.78 -15.18
N SER A 54 2.39 -5.41 -14.31
CA SER A 54 1.32 -6.30 -14.77
C SER A 54 0.22 -5.53 -15.52
N ASP A 55 -0.24 -6.08 -16.65
CA ASP A 55 -1.28 -5.47 -17.51
C ASP A 55 -2.55 -5.07 -16.72
N VAL A 56 -2.86 -5.83 -15.66
CA VAL A 56 -4.05 -5.60 -14.83
C VAL A 56 -3.88 -4.41 -13.90
N MET A 57 -2.71 -4.22 -13.27
CA MET A 57 -2.42 -3.07 -12.41
C MET A 57 -2.33 -1.78 -13.24
N ILE A 58 -1.65 -1.82 -14.40
CA ILE A 58 -1.66 -0.69 -15.35
C ILE A 58 -3.10 -0.31 -15.75
N SER A 59 -3.95 -1.30 -15.99
CA SER A 59 -5.35 -1.05 -16.35
C SER A 59 -6.14 -0.39 -15.22
N LEU A 60 -5.87 -0.74 -13.96
CA LEU A 60 -6.51 -0.10 -12.79
C LEU A 60 -6.17 1.39 -12.71
N GLY A 61 -4.91 1.76 -12.86
CA GLY A 61 -4.50 3.18 -12.86
C GLY A 61 -5.20 3.99 -13.96
N LEU A 62 -5.23 3.46 -15.19
CA LEU A 62 -5.94 4.10 -16.31
C LEU A 62 -7.46 4.25 -16.08
N MET A 63 -8.06 3.33 -15.34
CA MET A 63 -9.47 3.41 -14.95
C MET A 63 -9.72 4.46 -13.87
N SER A 64 -8.83 4.57 -12.89
CA SER A 64 -8.88 5.60 -11.84
C SER A 64 -8.95 6.98 -12.48
N ASP A 65 -8.03 7.27 -13.41
CA ASP A 65 -7.99 8.52 -14.17
C ASP A 65 -9.32 8.85 -14.85
N ALA A 66 -9.96 7.83 -15.44
CA ALA A 66 -11.24 8.02 -16.14
C ALA A 66 -12.41 8.31 -15.19
N LEU A 67 -12.42 7.73 -13.98
CA LEU A 67 -13.45 8.00 -12.97
C LEU A 67 -13.37 9.44 -12.45
N VAL A 68 -12.15 9.97 -12.28
CA VAL A 68 -11.94 11.36 -11.85
C VAL A 68 -12.47 12.38 -12.86
N LEU A 69 -12.56 12.01 -14.13
CA LEU A 69 -13.08 12.86 -15.20
C LEU A 69 -14.62 12.88 -15.28
N GLN A 70 -15.33 12.06 -14.50
CA GLN A 70 -16.79 11.93 -14.61
C GLN A 70 -17.59 12.98 -13.81
N PRO A 71 -18.82 13.31 -14.25
CA PRO A 71 -19.76 14.07 -13.41
C PRO A 71 -20.00 13.36 -12.08
N GLY A 72 -19.89 14.08 -10.96
CA GLY A 72 -20.00 13.46 -9.64
C GLY A 72 -18.71 12.76 -9.17
N ALA A 73 -17.60 12.94 -9.90
CA ALA A 73 -16.28 12.44 -9.53
C ALA A 73 -15.95 12.72 -8.06
N SER A 74 -16.34 13.84 -7.45
CA SER A 74 -16.09 14.08 -6.01
C SER A 74 -16.60 12.99 -5.03
N ARG A 75 -17.43 12.04 -5.49
CA ARG A 75 -17.90 10.86 -4.72
C ARG A 75 -17.01 9.63 -4.86
N VAL A 76 -16.28 9.52 -5.97
CA VAL A 76 -15.46 8.35 -6.38
C VAL A 76 -13.98 8.75 -6.56
N ALA A 77 -13.72 10.05 -6.68
CA ALA A 77 -12.42 10.63 -6.89
C ALA A 77 -11.62 10.53 -5.59
N PRO A 78 -10.29 10.41 -5.74
CA PRO A 78 -9.39 10.55 -4.63
C PRO A 78 -9.71 11.78 -3.81
N LEU A 79 -9.50 11.65 -2.51
CA LEU A 79 -9.15 12.79 -1.69
C LEU A 79 -7.89 13.42 -2.29
N THR A 80 -8.06 14.35 -3.24
CA THR A 80 -6.94 15.10 -3.79
C THR A 80 -6.49 16.11 -2.74
N LEU A 81 -5.55 15.68 -1.90
CA LEU A 81 -4.79 16.53 -0.96
C LEU A 81 -3.73 17.39 -1.68
N ASP A 82 -3.94 17.70 -2.97
CA ASP A 82 -2.94 18.35 -3.80
C ASP A 82 -2.89 19.86 -3.50
N GLY A 83 -1.84 20.29 -2.80
CA GLY A 83 -1.52 21.71 -2.58
C GLY A 83 -1.47 22.22 -1.13
N ALA A 84 -1.70 21.38 -0.12
CA ALA A 84 -1.43 21.76 1.27
C ALA A 84 0.02 21.41 1.65
N PRO A 85 0.84 22.36 2.13
CA PRO A 85 2.21 22.05 2.57
C PRO A 85 2.18 21.30 3.92
N ALA A 86 2.00 19.96 3.89
CA ALA A 86 1.97 19.02 5.01
C ALA A 86 0.98 19.32 6.17
N PRO A 87 0.58 18.31 6.98
CA PRO A 87 0.24 16.90 6.70
C PRO A 87 -1.31 16.76 6.63
N PHE A 88 -1.87 15.54 6.71
CA PHE A 88 -3.31 15.25 6.91
C PHE A 88 -4.04 16.35 7.70
N THR A 89 -4.60 17.35 7.01
CA THR A 89 -5.29 18.40 7.76
C THR A 89 -6.59 17.81 8.23
N ALA A 90 -6.85 17.99 9.51
CA ALA A 90 -8.13 17.70 10.12
C ALA A 90 -9.33 18.26 9.35
N GLN A 91 -9.10 19.32 8.59
CA GLN A 91 -10.05 19.94 7.71
C GLN A 91 -10.34 19.12 6.45
N ALA A 92 -9.37 18.42 5.84
CA ALA A 92 -9.61 17.56 4.67
C ALA A 92 -10.45 16.32 5.05
N ILE A 93 -10.09 15.65 6.15
CA ILE A 93 -10.88 14.53 6.71
C ILE A 93 -12.28 15.01 7.10
N ARG A 94 -12.40 16.16 7.78
CA ARG A 94 -13.70 16.76 8.13
C ARG A 94 -14.54 17.13 6.91
N SER A 95 -13.92 17.68 5.86
CA SER A 95 -14.62 18.08 4.64
C SER A 95 -15.20 16.87 3.94
N TYR A 96 -14.43 15.77 3.90
CA TYR A 96 -14.88 14.51 3.35
C TYR A 96 -15.95 13.84 4.19
N SER A 97 -15.81 13.78 5.52
CA SER A 97 -16.85 13.23 6.41
C SER A 97 -18.14 14.05 6.39
N ALA A 98 -18.04 15.38 6.18
CA ALA A 98 -19.20 16.25 6.04
C ALA A 98 -19.90 16.09 4.68
N SER A 99 -19.19 15.67 3.63
CA SER A 99 -19.77 15.30 2.33
C SER A 99 -20.22 13.84 2.25
N ALA A 100 -19.60 12.94 3.02
CA ALA A 100 -19.91 11.53 3.09
C ALA A 100 -21.09 11.32 4.06
N SER A 101 -22.31 11.70 3.65
CA SER A 101 -23.47 11.12 4.32
C SER A 101 -23.48 9.63 3.98
N ALA A 102 -23.37 8.75 4.97
CA ALA A 102 -23.36 7.28 4.78
C ALA A 102 -24.65 6.71 4.12
N ALA A 103 -25.61 7.57 3.76
CA ALA A 103 -26.90 7.20 3.18
C ALA A 103 -27.00 7.41 1.66
N GLU A 104 -25.94 7.89 0.97
CA GLU A 104 -25.97 8.06 -0.49
C GLU A 104 -25.07 7.03 -1.20
N PRO A 105 -25.50 6.48 -2.35
CA PRO A 105 -24.67 5.59 -3.17
C PRO A 105 -23.31 6.21 -3.47
N VAL A 106 -22.27 5.38 -3.39
CA VAL A 106 -20.86 5.74 -3.61
C VAL A 106 -20.66 6.12 -5.07
N LEU A 107 -21.26 5.33 -5.98
CA LEU A 107 -21.26 5.63 -7.40
C LEU A 107 -22.41 6.58 -7.74
N PRO A 108 -22.15 7.68 -8.49
CA PRO A 108 -23.19 8.56 -8.99
C PRO A 108 -24.26 7.78 -9.78
N PRO A 109 -25.57 8.07 -9.59
CA PRO A 109 -26.65 7.38 -10.32
C PRO A 109 -26.50 7.43 -11.84
N GLU A 110 -25.83 8.46 -12.36
CA GLU A 110 -25.58 8.67 -13.79
C GLU A 110 -24.57 7.68 -14.37
N LEU A 111 -23.73 7.07 -13.52
CA LEU A 111 -22.72 6.09 -13.93
C LEU A 111 -23.24 4.64 -13.84
N LEU A 112 -24.36 4.40 -13.16
CA LEU A 112 -24.86 3.04 -12.97
C LEU A 112 -25.26 2.38 -14.29
N GLY A 113 -24.71 1.20 -14.55
CA GLY A 113 -24.90 0.45 -15.79
C GLY A 113 -24.13 0.99 -16.99
N VAL A 114 -23.16 1.90 -16.78
CA VAL A 114 -22.32 2.45 -17.86
C VAL A 114 -21.10 1.58 -18.11
N THR A 115 -20.82 1.32 -19.39
CA THR A 115 -19.57 0.68 -19.83
C THR A 115 -18.63 1.75 -20.40
N PHE A 116 -17.35 1.64 -20.06
CA PHE A 116 -16.27 2.48 -20.50
C PHE A 116 -15.33 1.72 -21.43
N GLU A 117 -14.90 2.36 -22.52
CA GLU A 117 -13.98 1.78 -23.51
C GLU A 117 -12.84 2.77 -23.80
N TRP A 118 -11.64 2.25 -24.11
CA TRP A 118 -10.47 3.09 -24.35
C TRP A 118 -10.63 3.89 -25.64
N ASN A 119 -10.29 5.18 -25.59
CA ASN A 119 -10.34 6.07 -26.74
C ASN A 119 -8.96 6.68 -27.01
N PHE A 120 -8.33 6.31 -28.12
CA PHE A 120 -7.02 6.85 -28.53
C PHE A 120 -7.01 8.34 -28.86
N LEU A 121 -8.16 8.94 -29.20
CA LEU A 121 -8.23 10.38 -29.45
C LEU A 121 -8.19 11.17 -28.13
N GLU A 122 -8.79 10.61 -27.09
CA GLU A 122 -8.92 11.25 -25.78
C GLU A 122 -7.86 10.75 -24.78
N SER A 123 -7.16 9.66 -25.11
CA SER A 123 -6.14 9.00 -24.30
C SER A 123 -6.61 8.58 -22.90
N HIS A 124 -7.90 8.21 -22.78
CA HIS A 124 -8.48 7.66 -21.56
C HIS A 124 -9.73 6.83 -21.88
N TYR A 125 -10.28 6.17 -20.86
CA TYR A 125 -11.54 5.45 -20.95
C TYR A 125 -12.74 6.40 -20.99
N VAL A 126 -13.62 6.21 -21.97
CA VAL A 126 -14.82 7.05 -22.18
C VAL A 126 -16.10 6.22 -22.11
N PRO A 127 -17.22 6.78 -21.62
CA PRO A 127 -18.48 6.05 -21.54
C PRO A 127 -19.02 5.75 -22.95
N THR A 128 -19.57 4.54 -23.13
CA THR A 128 -20.15 4.08 -24.40
C THR A 128 -21.56 3.52 -24.20
N GLU A 129 -22.25 3.22 -25.31
CA GLU A 129 -23.55 2.55 -25.29
C GLU A 129 -23.45 1.02 -25.13
N ARG A 130 -22.24 0.49 -24.86
CA ARG A 130 -22.02 -0.95 -24.71
C ARG A 130 -22.79 -1.47 -23.50
N THR A 131 -23.63 -2.46 -23.73
CA THR A 131 -24.40 -3.13 -22.68
C THR A 131 -23.57 -4.18 -21.95
N GLY A 132 -23.89 -4.44 -20.68
CA GLY A 132 -23.31 -5.55 -19.92
C GLY A 132 -22.74 -5.14 -18.56
N ALA A 133 -22.60 -3.84 -18.31
CA ALA A 133 -22.21 -3.31 -17.02
C ALA A 133 -23.22 -3.67 -15.90
N PRO A 134 -22.77 -3.85 -14.65
CA PRO A 134 -23.64 -4.09 -13.51
C PRO A 134 -24.66 -2.96 -13.30
N ALA A 135 -25.88 -3.30 -12.88
CA ALA A 135 -26.93 -2.30 -12.66
C ALA A 135 -26.65 -1.35 -11.47
N ASN A 136 -25.81 -1.78 -10.54
CA ASN A 136 -25.34 -1.03 -9.38
C ASN A 136 -23.85 -0.63 -9.53
N GLY A 137 -23.33 -0.58 -10.75
CA GLY A 137 -21.90 -0.42 -10.98
C GLY A 137 -21.55 0.16 -12.34
N VAL A 138 -20.25 0.18 -12.62
CA VAL A 138 -19.67 0.52 -13.92
C VAL A 138 -18.82 -0.63 -14.42
N ARG A 139 -18.62 -0.70 -15.74
CA ARG A 139 -17.71 -1.64 -16.38
C ARG A 139 -16.67 -0.91 -17.19
N PHE A 140 -15.43 -1.38 -17.17
CA PHE A 140 -14.36 -0.96 -18.06
C PHE A 140 -13.91 -2.15 -18.90
N ILE A 141 -13.78 -1.98 -20.21
CA ILE A 141 -13.31 -3.06 -21.08
C ILE A 141 -11.78 -3.11 -21.02
N LEU A 142 -11.22 -4.28 -20.70
CA LEU A 142 -9.78 -4.48 -20.70
C LEU A 142 -9.25 -4.76 -22.10
N TYR A 143 -8.11 -4.17 -22.41
CA TYR A 143 -7.38 -4.36 -23.65
C TYR A 143 -5.95 -4.80 -23.37
N ALA A 144 -5.31 -5.45 -24.35
CA ALA A 144 -3.89 -5.76 -24.28
C ALA A 144 -3.08 -4.47 -24.15
N ILE A 145 -2.14 -4.44 -23.21
CA ILE A 145 -1.28 -3.29 -22.93
C ILE A 145 0.01 -3.38 -23.76
N ASP A 146 0.46 -2.25 -24.30
CA ASP A 146 1.78 -2.15 -24.89
C ASP A 146 2.81 -1.94 -23.76
N PRO A 147 3.76 -2.87 -23.56
CA PRO A 147 4.67 -2.84 -22.41
C PRO A 147 5.65 -1.65 -22.46
N LEU A 148 5.84 -1.01 -23.61
CA LEU A 148 6.70 0.16 -23.73
C LEU A 148 5.96 1.46 -23.41
N THR A 149 4.69 1.55 -23.81
CA THR A 149 3.92 2.80 -23.66
C THR A 149 2.97 2.79 -22.47
N ARG A 150 2.77 1.63 -21.84
CA ARG A 150 1.86 1.42 -20.70
C ARG A 150 0.43 1.92 -20.96
N ILE A 151 -0.04 1.79 -22.20
CA ILE A 151 -1.42 2.06 -22.63
C ILE A 151 -1.90 0.92 -23.56
N PRO A 152 -3.21 0.80 -23.83
CA PRO A 152 -3.73 -0.19 -24.78
C PRO A 152 -3.06 -0.16 -26.15
N THR A 153 -2.80 -1.34 -26.72
CA THR A 153 -2.19 -1.47 -28.06
C THR A 153 -3.10 -0.92 -29.16
N GLU A 154 -2.53 -0.32 -30.20
CA GLU A 154 -3.26 0.03 -31.43
C GLU A 154 -2.92 -0.99 -32.56
N PRO A 155 -3.89 -1.77 -33.07
CA PRO A 155 -5.33 -1.74 -32.79
C PRO A 155 -5.73 -2.40 -31.45
N LEU A 156 -6.85 -1.94 -30.88
CA LEU A 156 -7.40 -2.48 -29.63
C LEU A 156 -7.64 -3.98 -29.74
N THR A 157 -7.10 -4.73 -28.77
CA THR A 157 -7.32 -6.16 -28.61
C THR A 157 -7.96 -6.39 -27.24
N GLU A 158 -9.28 -6.65 -27.22
CA GLU A 158 -10.03 -6.88 -25.97
C GLU A 158 -9.56 -8.18 -25.30
N THR A 159 -9.23 -8.08 -24.02
CA THR A 159 -8.78 -9.19 -23.17
C THR A 159 -9.84 -9.56 -22.13
N GLY A 160 -10.68 -8.61 -21.72
CA GLY A 160 -11.69 -8.85 -20.70
C GLY A 160 -12.41 -7.59 -20.23
N TYR A 161 -12.72 -7.51 -18.93
CA TYR A 161 -13.34 -6.34 -18.32
C TYR A 161 -13.07 -6.24 -16.81
N ILE A 162 -13.24 -5.04 -16.26
CA ILE A 162 -13.29 -4.77 -14.83
C ILE A 162 -14.65 -4.18 -14.48
N ASP A 163 -15.28 -4.71 -13.44
CA ASP A 163 -16.50 -4.19 -12.84
C ASP A 163 -16.18 -3.52 -11.50
N LEU A 164 -16.69 -2.29 -11.30
CA LEU A 164 -16.78 -1.65 -10.00
C LEU A 164 -18.25 -1.64 -9.59
N THR A 165 -18.56 -2.14 -8.40
CA THR A 165 -19.94 -2.28 -7.91
C THR A 165 -20.12 -1.59 -6.58
N ASP A 166 -21.19 -0.82 -6.45
CA ASP A 166 -21.60 -0.28 -5.15
C ASP A 166 -22.28 -1.40 -4.36
N GLU A 167 -21.59 -1.85 -3.32
CA GLU A 167 -22.04 -2.88 -2.37
C GLU A 167 -22.36 -2.27 -0.99
N GLY A 168 -22.40 -0.94 -0.90
CA GLY A 168 -22.61 -0.20 0.32
C GLY A 168 -23.97 -0.43 0.98
N GLY A 169 -24.07 -0.02 2.24
CA GLY A 169 -25.29 -0.06 3.05
C GLY A 169 -25.58 1.29 3.70
N GLU A 170 -26.58 1.36 4.60
CA GLU A 170 -27.02 2.62 5.22
C GLU A 170 -25.96 3.31 6.09
N THR A 171 -24.91 2.59 6.49
CA THR A 171 -23.86 3.06 7.41
C THR A 171 -22.45 2.71 6.97
N THR A 172 -22.28 2.07 5.81
CA THR A 172 -20.98 1.60 5.31
C THR A 172 -20.87 1.86 3.82
N THR A 173 -19.80 2.52 3.41
CA THR A 173 -19.41 2.63 2.01
C THR A 173 -18.61 1.38 1.67
N ARG A 174 -19.10 0.58 0.73
CA ARG A 174 -18.38 -0.59 0.20
C ARG A 174 -18.37 -0.57 -1.32
N ILE A 175 -17.19 -0.72 -1.93
CA ILE A 175 -17.07 -0.97 -3.37
C ILE A 175 -16.44 -2.33 -3.61
N GLY A 176 -17.11 -3.17 -4.40
CA GLY A 176 -16.54 -4.40 -4.94
C GLY A 176 -15.86 -4.16 -6.27
N LEU A 177 -14.69 -4.76 -6.46
CA LEU A 177 -13.90 -4.72 -7.70
C LEU A 177 -13.69 -6.14 -8.23
N THR A 178 -14.07 -6.38 -9.48
CA THR A 178 -13.84 -7.67 -10.14
C THR A 178 -13.25 -7.49 -11.53
N ALA A 179 -12.06 -8.00 -11.78
CA ALA A 179 -11.45 -8.05 -13.11
C ALA A 179 -11.45 -9.48 -13.65
N VAL A 180 -11.86 -9.64 -14.90
CA VAL A 180 -11.78 -10.92 -15.61
C VAL A 180 -11.06 -10.76 -16.94
N SER A 181 -10.25 -11.75 -17.29
CA SER A 181 -9.61 -11.89 -18.60
C SER A 181 -9.94 -13.28 -19.16
N GLY A 182 -10.69 -13.32 -20.27
CA GLY A 182 -11.25 -14.56 -20.79
C GLY A 182 -12.15 -15.30 -19.78
N ALA A 183 -11.66 -16.43 -19.26
CA ALA A 183 -12.34 -17.25 -18.24
C ALA A 183 -11.68 -17.17 -16.86
N THR A 184 -10.65 -16.35 -16.71
CA THR A 184 -9.85 -16.20 -15.49
C THR A 184 -10.25 -14.93 -14.78
N THR A 185 -10.55 -15.01 -13.49
CA THR A 185 -10.67 -13.84 -12.63
C THR A 185 -9.27 -13.42 -12.19
N LEU A 186 -8.90 -12.19 -12.52
CA LEU A 186 -7.61 -11.59 -12.18
C LEU A 186 -7.69 -10.80 -10.88
N ILE A 187 -8.82 -10.16 -10.61
CA ILE A 187 -9.02 -9.34 -9.40
C ILE A 187 -10.39 -9.66 -8.84
N ASP A 188 -10.48 -9.82 -7.53
CA ASP A 188 -11.73 -9.96 -6.79
C ASP A 188 -11.49 -9.56 -5.34
N TYR A 189 -11.79 -8.30 -5.03
CA TYR A 189 -11.72 -7.78 -3.67
C TYR A 189 -12.76 -6.68 -3.47
N PHE A 190 -13.00 -6.32 -2.22
CA PHE A 190 -13.81 -5.16 -1.86
C PHE A 190 -13.00 -4.18 -1.01
N ILE A 191 -13.43 -2.92 -1.02
CA ILE A 191 -12.96 -1.88 -0.12
C ILE A 191 -14.13 -1.39 0.73
N ASP A 192 -13.92 -1.35 2.04
CA ASP A 192 -14.78 -0.74 3.03
C ASP A 192 -14.20 0.59 3.51
N LEU A 193 -15.07 1.59 3.65
CA LEU A 193 -14.79 2.82 4.34
C LEU A 193 -15.82 3.03 5.45
N SER A 194 -15.33 3.32 6.64
CA SER A 194 -16.14 3.71 7.79
C SER A 194 -15.52 4.90 8.52
N TYR A 195 -16.37 5.68 9.19
CA TYR A 195 -15.91 6.81 10.01
C TYR A 195 -16.79 6.97 11.25
N ALA A 196 -16.23 7.58 12.29
CA ALA A 196 -16.92 7.93 13.52
C ALA A 196 -16.57 9.36 13.96
N ILE A 197 -17.60 10.16 14.23
CA ILE A 197 -17.44 11.48 14.84
C ILE A 197 -17.37 11.27 16.36
N LEU A 198 -16.21 11.54 16.96
CA LEU A 198 -15.95 11.30 18.38
C LEU A 198 -16.23 12.54 19.25
N GLY A 199 -16.23 13.72 18.63
CA GLY A 199 -16.45 15.02 19.27
C GLY A 199 -16.67 16.12 18.24
N GLU A 200 -16.73 17.38 18.68
CA GLU A 200 -16.93 18.53 17.78
C GLU A 200 -15.81 18.65 16.73
N ASN A 201 -14.58 18.27 17.11
CA ASN A 201 -13.40 18.34 16.26
C ASN A 201 -12.64 17.01 16.18
N ASP A 202 -13.22 15.91 16.62
CA ASP A 202 -12.53 14.62 16.73
C ASP A 202 -13.21 13.61 15.82
N ILE A 203 -12.41 12.91 15.01
CA ILE A 203 -12.89 11.96 14.00
C ILE A 203 -11.97 10.75 13.94
N SER A 204 -12.56 9.58 13.75
CA SER A 204 -11.86 8.34 13.41
C SER A 204 -12.33 7.87 12.04
N VAL A 205 -11.40 7.39 11.22
CA VAL A 205 -11.65 6.83 9.89
C VAL A 205 -10.97 5.47 9.81
N THR A 206 -11.63 4.51 9.18
CA THR A 206 -11.06 3.20 8.88
C THR A 206 -11.36 2.83 7.44
N VAL A 207 -10.32 2.42 6.74
CA VAL A 207 -10.35 1.86 5.39
C VAL A 207 -9.89 0.42 5.49
N ALA A 208 -10.62 -0.51 4.88
CA ALA A 208 -10.21 -1.90 4.82
C ALA A 208 -10.37 -2.44 3.40
N ALA A 209 -9.46 -3.30 2.96
CA ALA A 209 -9.58 -4.02 1.71
C ALA A 209 -9.29 -5.51 1.91
N GLU A 210 -10.10 -6.38 1.31
CA GLU A 210 -9.95 -7.82 1.44
C GLU A 210 -10.32 -8.52 0.13
N GLY A 211 -9.46 -9.43 -0.31
CA GLY A 211 -9.66 -10.25 -1.49
C GLY A 211 -8.34 -10.67 -2.12
N TYR A 212 -8.28 -10.67 -3.46
CA TYR A 212 -7.06 -11.06 -4.16
C TYR A 212 -6.84 -10.35 -5.50
N VAL A 213 -5.57 -10.35 -5.92
CA VAL A 213 -5.12 -10.06 -7.28
C VAL A 213 -4.34 -11.26 -7.84
N SER A 214 -4.30 -11.38 -9.16
CA SER A 214 -3.69 -12.49 -9.89
C SER A 214 -3.28 -12.07 -11.30
N ASP A 215 -2.13 -12.57 -11.74
CA ASP A 215 -1.66 -12.48 -13.13
C ASP A 215 -2.19 -13.63 -14.02
N GLY A 216 -3.04 -14.49 -13.46
CA GLY A 216 -3.58 -15.69 -14.09
C GLY A 216 -2.72 -16.96 -13.93
N GLN A 217 -1.54 -16.86 -13.30
CA GLN A 217 -0.73 -18.00 -12.84
C GLN A 217 -0.64 -18.02 -11.31
N ASP A 218 -0.25 -16.90 -10.73
CA ASP A 218 -0.08 -16.69 -9.31
C ASP A 218 -1.20 -15.80 -8.77
N ARG A 219 -1.52 -15.96 -7.48
CA ARG A 219 -2.57 -15.21 -6.79
C ARG A 219 -2.02 -14.71 -5.45
N LEU A 220 -2.18 -13.42 -5.21
CA LEU A 220 -1.93 -12.79 -3.92
C LEU A 220 -3.26 -12.53 -3.24
N ASP A 221 -3.47 -13.19 -2.11
CA ASP A 221 -4.54 -12.91 -1.17
C ASP A 221 -4.09 -11.85 -0.17
N PHE A 222 -4.97 -10.91 0.16
CA PHE A 222 -4.67 -9.86 1.12
C PHE A 222 -5.85 -9.52 2.03
N VAL A 223 -5.49 -9.05 3.22
CA VAL A 223 -6.36 -8.36 4.19
C VAL A 223 -5.60 -7.12 4.65
N LEU A 224 -6.14 -5.95 4.31
CA LEU A 224 -5.50 -4.67 4.53
C LEU A 224 -6.43 -3.81 5.39
N THR A 225 -5.89 -3.17 6.42
CA THR A 225 -6.63 -2.20 7.23
C THR A 225 -5.74 -0.99 7.49
N GLN A 226 -6.31 0.19 7.30
CA GLN A 226 -5.72 1.47 7.65
C GLN A 226 -6.73 2.22 8.52
N SER A 227 -6.31 2.71 9.67
CA SER A 227 -7.14 3.57 10.50
C SER A 227 -6.38 4.82 10.93
N ALA A 228 -7.13 5.91 11.03
CA ALA A 228 -6.62 7.19 11.49
C ALA A 228 -7.61 7.80 12.47
N THR A 229 -7.12 8.22 13.63
CA THR A 229 -7.89 8.97 14.63
C THR A 229 -7.26 10.32 14.86
N LEU A 230 -8.06 11.35 14.70
CA LEU A 230 -7.64 12.73 14.77
C LEU A 230 -8.35 13.43 15.91
N LEU A 231 -7.58 14.01 16.82
CA LEU A 231 -8.07 14.77 17.95
C LEU A 231 -7.82 16.25 17.69
N GLY A 232 -8.84 16.95 17.21
CA GLY A 232 -8.68 18.32 16.73
C GLY A 232 -8.44 19.35 17.84
N SER A 233 -8.67 19.01 19.11
CA SER A 233 -8.36 19.90 20.24
C SER A 233 -6.86 19.95 20.59
N THR A 234 -6.14 18.88 20.27
CA THR A 234 -4.69 18.73 20.51
C THR A 234 -3.89 18.76 19.21
N GLU A 235 -4.55 18.77 18.05
CA GLU A 235 -3.90 18.64 16.74
C GLU A 235 -3.07 17.35 16.63
N THR A 236 -3.50 16.29 17.34
CA THR A 236 -2.83 14.98 17.32
C THR A 236 -3.52 14.02 16.37
N LEU A 237 -2.72 13.22 15.68
CA LEU A 237 -3.14 12.18 14.75
C LEU A 237 -2.51 10.85 15.17
N ASP A 238 -3.36 9.86 15.37
CA ASP A 238 -3.01 8.47 15.65
C ASP A 238 -3.34 7.65 14.40
N MET A 239 -2.41 6.81 13.95
CA MET A 239 -2.55 6.01 12.75
C MET A 239 -2.15 4.57 13.02
N ASP A 240 -2.96 3.63 12.55
CA ASP A 240 -2.64 2.21 12.58
C ASP A 240 -2.79 1.61 11.17
N PHE A 241 -1.88 0.70 10.84
CA PHE A 241 -1.89 -0.04 9.59
C PHE A 241 -1.65 -1.50 9.90
N VAL A 242 -2.50 -2.37 9.37
CA VAL A 242 -2.39 -3.81 9.55
C VAL A 242 -2.61 -4.48 8.21
N TYR A 243 -1.52 -5.02 7.65
CA TYR A 243 -1.51 -5.68 6.36
C TYR A 243 -1.15 -7.15 6.53
N SER A 244 -1.88 -8.00 5.83
CA SER A 244 -1.57 -9.40 5.67
C SER A 244 -1.66 -9.74 4.20
N LEU A 245 -0.56 -10.26 3.64
CA LEU A 245 -0.45 -10.68 2.24
C LEU A 245 0.01 -12.13 2.20
N SER A 246 -0.53 -12.94 1.30
CA SER A 246 -0.12 -14.34 1.13
C SER A 246 -0.25 -14.83 -0.31
N LEU A 247 0.69 -15.66 -0.74
CA LEU A 247 0.63 -16.28 -2.06
C LEU A 247 -0.18 -17.59 -2.02
N ALA A 248 -1.26 -17.62 -2.77
CA ALA A 248 -2.15 -18.77 -2.84
C ALA A 248 -1.40 -20.03 -3.31
N GLY A 249 -1.57 -21.12 -2.57
CA GLY A 249 -0.92 -22.40 -2.88
C GLY A 249 0.57 -22.46 -2.54
N GLN A 250 1.12 -21.40 -1.96
CA GLN A 250 2.49 -21.33 -1.45
C GLN A 250 2.46 -21.10 0.06
N ASN A 251 3.58 -21.36 0.74
CA ASN A 251 3.71 -21.06 2.16
C ASN A 251 4.42 -19.72 2.38
N VAL A 252 4.15 -18.73 1.52
CA VAL A 252 4.78 -17.42 1.59
C VAL A 252 3.75 -16.39 2.04
N SER A 253 4.08 -15.61 3.07
CA SER A 253 3.23 -14.54 3.58
C SER A 253 4.03 -13.39 4.17
N ILE A 254 3.46 -12.19 4.08
CA ILE A 254 3.96 -10.99 4.72
C ILE A 254 2.89 -10.45 5.68
N THR A 255 3.29 -10.05 6.88
CA THR A 255 2.45 -9.23 7.76
C THR A 255 3.17 -7.96 8.12
N VAL A 256 2.47 -6.83 8.08
CA VAL A 256 2.99 -5.53 8.47
C VAL A 256 2.01 -4.91 9.45
N GLU A 257 2.49 -4.53 10.63
CA GLU A 257 1.76 -3.75 11.61
C GLU A 257 2.54 -2.46 11.86
N MET A 258 1.91 -1.31 11.67
CA MET A 258 2.50 -0.03 12.03
C MET A 258 1.56 0.78 12.88
N HIS A 259 2.16 1.55 13.77
CA HIS A 259 1.48 2.50 14.60
C HIS A 259 2.26 3.82 14.59
N GLY A 260 1.57 4.94 14.43
CA GLY A 260 2.16 6.27 14.42
C GLY A 260 1.32 7.26 15.22
N GLU A 261 1.98 7.98 16.11
CA GLU A 261 1.43 9.10 16.87
C GLU A 261 2.13 10.39 16.44
N PHE A 262 1.34 11.37 16.02
CA PHE A 262 1.81 12.65 15.52
C PHE A 262 1.17 13.81 16.29
N ASP A 263 1.96 14.80 16.69
CA ASP A 263 1.51 16.06 17.30
C ASP A 263 1.92 17.25 16.42
N PHE A 264 0.95 17.80 15.68
CA PHE A 264 1.22 18.92 14.77
C PHE A 264 1.27 20.28 15.46
N SER A 265 1.02 20.34 16.77
CA SER A 265 1.15 21.56 17.57
C SER A 265 2.60 21.81 18.02
N GLY A 266 3.45 20.76 17.99
CA GLY A 266 4.86 20.77 18.40
C GLY A 266 5.84 21.22 17.31
N GLU A 267 7.13 21.34 17.69
CA GLU A 267 8.22 21.58 16.72
C GLU A 267 8.59 20.31 15.93
N ASN A 268 8.46 19.14 16.56
CA ASN A 268 8.60 17.83 15.93
C ASN A 268 7.21 17.20 15.81
N PRO A 269 6.75 16.88 14.60
CA PRO A 269 5.41 16.34 14.42
C PRO A 269 5.29 14.86 14.79
N ILE A 270 6.39 14.14 14.98
CA ILE A 270 6.40 12.72 15.32
C ILE A 270 6.60 12.60 16.83
N GLU A 271 5.66 11.96 17.52
CA GLU A 271 5.78 11.64 18.95
C GLU A 271 6.29 10.19 19.13
N ALA A 272 5.71 9.27 18.38
CA ALA A 272 6.19 7.89 18.29
C ALA A 272 5.78 7.28 16.95
N ALA A 273 6.61 6.43 16.38
CA ALA A 273 6.22 5.54 15.30
C ALA A 273 6.86 4.17 15.53
N SER A 274 6.12 3.11 15.22
CA SER A 274 6.62 1.75 15.30
C SER A 274 6.17 0.95 14.10
N VAL A 275 7.00 -0.01 13.72
CA VAL A 275 6.73 -0.99 12.68
C VAL A 275 7.12 -2.36 13.18
N GLN A 276 6.27 -3.33 12.90
CA GLN A 276 6.52 -4.75 13.05
C GLN A 276 6.24 -5.38 11.69
N LEU A 277 7.21 -6.10 11.16
CA LEU A 277 7.07 -6.84 9.93
C LEU A 277 7.46 -8.29 10.15
N ARG A 278 6.74 -9.19 9.50
CA ARG A 278 7.16 -10.58 9.32
C ARG A 278 7.13 -10.95 7.86
N VAL A 279 8.24 -11.47 7.34
CA VAL A 279 8.28 -12.27 6.11
C VAL A 279 8.35 -13.73 6.51
N GLN A 280 7.45 -14.56 6.00
CA GLN A 280 7.44 -15.99 6.27
C GLN A 280 7.50 -16.79 4.96
N ASN A 281 8.36 -17.81 4.92
CA ASN A 281 8.44 -18.81 3.87
C ASN A 281 8.50 -20.22 4.48
N GLY A 282 7.39 -20.96 4.42
CA GLY A 282 7.28 -22.27 5.03
C GLY A 282 7.34 -22.17 6.56
N THR A 283 8.38 -22.77 7.12
CA THR A 283 8.67 -22.71 8.57
C THR A 283 9.68 -21.63 8.93
N GLU A 284 10.31 -21.00 7.92
CA GLU A 284 11.31 -19.97 8.11
C GLU A 284 10.65 -18.59 8.11
N PHE A 285 11.14 -17.68 8.94
CA PHE A 285 10.63 -16.31 9.00
C PHE A 285 11.70 -15.31 9.45
N VAL A 286 11.53 -14.08 8.98
CA VAL A 286 12.24 -12.89 9.45
C VAL A 286 11.25 -11.98 10.14
N ASP A 287 11.54 -11.60 11.37
CA ASP A 287 10.83 -10.53 12.08
C ASP A 287 11.68 -9.28 12.08
N PHE A 288 11.06 -8.15 11.79
CA PHE A 288 11.65 -6.82 11.84
C PHE A 288 10.81 -5.95 12.75
N GLU A 289 11.41 -5.39 13.79
CA GLU A 289 10.78 -4.46 14.70
C GLU A 289 11.60 -3.17 14.76
N MET A 290 10.95 -2.02 14.62
CA MET A 290 11.61 -0.73 14.78
C MET A 290 10.68 0.29 15.41
N THR A 291 11.25 1.19 16.20
CA THR A 291 10.58 2.31 16.85
C THR A 291 11.39 3.58 16.64
N LEU A 292 10.71 4.64 16.22
CA LEU A 292 11.18 6.01 16.17
C LEU A 292 10.49 6.81 17.28
N ASN A 293 11.28 7.48 18.13
CA ASN A 293 10.77 8.25 19.25
C ASN A 293 10.77 9.77 18.94
N ALA A 294 10.05 10.56 19.73
CA ALA A 294 9.96 12.03 19.61
C ALA A 294 11.31 12.77 19.61
N ASP A 295 12.35 12.18 20.19
CA ASP A 295 13.71 12.71 20.22
C ASP A 295 14.54 12.31 18.98
N ASN A 296 13.90 11.73 17.97
CA ASN A 296 14.47 11.13 16.77
C ASN A 296 15.41 9.96 17.03
N SER A 297 15.42 9.39 18.24
CA SER A 297 16.13 8.14 18.49
C SER A 297 15.40 6.97 17.82
N VAL A 298 16.18 6.06 17.25
CA VAL A 298 15.68 4.83 16.64
C VAL A 298 16.17 3.65 17.45
N THR A 299 15.28 2.70 17.70
CA THR A 299 15.61 1.40 18.29
C THR A 299 14.90 0.31 17.52
N GLY A 300 15.57 -0.83 17.30
CA GLY A 300 14.96 -1.93 16.59
C GLY A 300 15.71 -3.24 16.72
N LEU A 301 15.10 -4.29 16.20
CA LEU A 301 15.55 -5.66 16.27
C LEU A 301 15.15 -6.40 15.00
N ILE A 302 16.07 -7.19 14.48
CA ILE A 302 15.80 -8.15 13.41
C ILE A 302 16.04 -9.54 13.97
N GLN A 303 15.07 -10.42 13.78
CA GLN A 303 15.17 -11.82 14.18
C GLN A 303 15.02 -12.73 12.97
N TYR A 304 15.85 -13.78 12.91
CA TYR A 304 15.67 -14.88 11.98
C TYR A 304 15.23 -16.12 12.76
N ASN A 305 14.07 -16.69 12.41
CA ASN A 305 13.48 -17.83 13.12
C ASN A 305 13.39 -17.64 14.65
N GLY A 306 13.13 -16.40 15.08
CA GLY A 306 13.03 -16.00 16.49
C GLY A 306 14.39 -15.86 17.21
N VAL A 307 15.50 -15.87 16.48
CA VAL A 307 16.84 -15.59 17.02
C VAL A 307 17.24 -14.18 16.61
N ASP A 308 17.59 -13.35 17.58
CA ASP A 308 18.14 -12.00 17.36
C ASP A 308 19.39 -12.08 16.46
N VAL A 309 19.38 -11.34 15.35
CA VAL A 309 20.49 -11.28 14.39
C VAL A 309 21.07 -9.88 14.25
N VAL A 310 20.23 -8.84 14.29
CA VAL A 310 20.67 -7.43 14.15
C VAL A 310 19.96 -6.56 15.18
N TYR A 311 20.72 -5.73 15.87
CA TYR A 311 20.22 -4.64 16.72
C TYR A 311 20.34 -3.30 15.98
N ILE A 312 19.29 -2.50 16.08
CA ILE A 312 19.21 -1.16 15.48
C ILE A 312 19.18 -0.13 16.60
N SER A 313 20.04 0.89 16.51
CA SER A 313 20.10 1.99 17.48
C SER A 313 20.50 3.31 16.80
N GLY A 314 20.69 4.38 17.58
CA GLY A 314 21.16 5.67 17.08
C GLY A 314 20.02 6.65 16.83
N THR A 315 20.07 7.36 15.72
CA THR A 315 19.04 8.34 15.35
C THR A 315 18.51 8.10 13.94
N GLU A 316 17.34 8.65 13.63
CA GLU A 316 16.78 8.60 12.27
C GLU A 316 17.79 9.04 11.21
N ALA A 317 18.57 10.08 11.51
CA ALA A 317 19.57 10.65 10.61
C ALA A 317 20.97 10.03 10.75
N ASP A 318 21.18 9.05 11.63
CA ASP A 318 22.44 8.33 11.80
C ASP A 318 22.17 7.03 12.58
N PRO A 319 21.56 6.03 11.92
CA PRO A 319 21.27 4.76 12.55
C PRO A 319 22.49 3.86 12.57
N VAL A 320 22.57 3.04 13.61
CA VAL A 320 23.65 2.10 13.85
C VAL A 320 23.07 0.70 13.85
N PHE A 321 23.63 -0.15 12.98
CA PHE A 321 23.28 -1.55 12.84
C PHE A 321 24.43 -2.41 13.36
N GLU A 322 24.14 -3.23 14.36
CA GLU A 322 25.12 -4.14 14.98
C GLU A 322 24.58 -5.56 14.93
N SER A 323 25.47 -6.53 14.71
CA SER A 323 25.11 -7.94 14.85
C SER A 323 24.70 -8.27 16.28
N ALA A 324 24.15 -9.47 16.49
CA ALA A 324 23.82 -9.96 17.83
C ALA A 324 25.03 -9.99 18.81
N THR A 325 26.26 -9.95 18.30
CA THR A 325 27.48 -9.89 19.12
C THR A 325 27.98 -8.48 19.40
N GLY A 326 27.32 -7.44 18.86
CA GLY A 326 27.72 -6.04 18.96
C GLY A 326 28.84 -5.63 18.00
N GLU A 327 29.09 -6.44 16.96
CA GLU A 327 30.07 -6.11 15.92
C GLU A 327 29.34 -5.45 14.73
N PRO A 328 30.02 -4.59 13.94
CA PRO A 328 29.46 -4.07 12.70
C PRO A 328 29.04 -5.19 11.76
N LEU A 329 27.96 -4.96 10.99
CA LEU A 329 27.54 -5.88 9.94
C LEU A 329 28.59 -5.97 8.83
N THR A 330 28.71 -7.15 8.23
CA THR A 330 29.46 -7.38 7.00
C THR A 330 28.80 -6.70 5.80
N THR A 331 29.54 -6.53 4.70
CA THR A 331 28.98 -5.93 3.48
C THR A 331 27.80 -6.74 2.94
N GLU A 332 27.87 -8.06 2.98
CA GLU A 332 26.80 -8.96 2.54
C GLU A 332 25.55 -8.82 3.42
N GLU A 333 25.71 -8.73 4.74
CA GLU A 333 24.59 -8.52 5.67
C GLU A 333 23.94 -7.15 5.50
N VAL A 334 24.73 -6.11 5.20
CA VAL A 334 24.20 -4.78 4.87
C VAL A 334 23.37 -4.84 3.60
N VAL A 335 23.85 -5.48 2.52
CA VAL A 335 23.09 -5.60 1.26
C VAL A 335 21.76 -6.31 1.49
N ALA A 336 21.77 -7.44 2.18
CA ALA A 336 20.54 -8.17 2.48
C ALA A 336 19.54 -7.35 3.31
N LEU A 337 20.05 -6.51 4.20
CA LEU A 337 19.22 -5.58 4.94
C LEU A 337 18.61 -4.51 4.02
N LEU A 338 19.38 -3.96 3.08
CA LEU A 338 18.86 -3.03 2.06
C LEU A 338 17.71 -3.66 1.28
N ASP A 339 17.90 -4.88 0.79
CA ASP A 339 16.88 -5.59 0.00
C ASP A 339 15.60 -5.85 0.81
N LEU A 340 15.72 -6.14 2.12
CA LEU A 340 14.58 -6.29 3.01
C LEU A 340 13.79 -4.98 3.14
N PHE A 341 14.45 -3.83 3.22
CA PHE A 341 13.77 -2.54 3.31
C PHE A 341 13.18 -2.10 1.97
N ASP A 342 13.86 -2.33 0.86
CA ASP A 342 13.32 -2.07 -0.48
C ASP A 342 12.02 -2.90 -0.69
N MET A 343 11.97 -4.14 -0.20
CA MET A 343 10.72 -4.92 -0.19
C MET A 343 9.62 -4.26 0.63
N ILE A 344 9.96 -3.70 1.79
CA ILE A 344 8.96 -3.01 2.61
C ILE A 344 8.32 -1.90 1.80
N GLU A 345 9.14 -1.07 1.13
CA GLU A 345 8.68 -0.03 0.22
C GLU A 345 7.80 -0.60 -0.90
N ASP A 346 8.23 -1.66 -1.57
CA ASP A 346 7.45 -2.28 -2.65
C ASP A 346 6.09 -2.83 -2.17
N VAL A 347 6.02 -3.38 -0.94
CA VAL A 347 4.74 -3.81 -0.34
C VAL A 347 3.83 -2.62 -0.08
N PHE A 348 4.38 -1.48 0.32
CA PHE A 348 3.60 -0.24 0.45
C PHE A 348 3.11 0.26 -0.89
N ASP A 349 4.00 0.33 -1.89
CA ASP A 349 3.66 0.76 -3.24
C ASP A 349 2.55 -0.13 -3.83
N LEU A 350 2.66 -1.45 -3.69
CA LEU A 350 1.61 -2.39 -4.10
C LEU A 350 0.27 -2.12 -3.38
N VAL A 351 0.31 -1.90 -2.06
CA VAL A 351 -0.91 -1.60 -1.29
C VAL A 351 -1.50 -0.26 -1.72
N GLU A 352 -0.69 0.76 -1.95
CA GLU A 352 -1.11 2.06 -2.47
C GLU A 352 -1.79 1.91 -3.84
N ASP A 353 -1.20 1.12 -4.74
CA ASP A 353 -1.74 0.83 -6.07
C ASP A 353 -3.07 0.07 -6.00
N LEU A 354 -3.25 -0.85 -5.04
CA LEU A 354 -4.54 -1.51 -4.79
C LEU A 354 -5.63 -0.53 -4.31
N PHE A 355 -5.23 0.55 -3.63
CA PHE A 355 -6.15 1.63 -3.24
C PHE A 355 -6.29 2.72 -4.32
N GLU A 356 -5.42 2.78 -5.33
CA GLU A 356 -5.38 3.84 -6.35
C GLU A 356 -6.71 4.08 -7.08
N PRO A 357 -7.52 3.06 -7.47
CA PRO A 357 -8.82 3.27 -8.11
C PRO A 357 -9.85 4.02 -7.26
N PHE A 358 -9.60 4.07 -5.95
CA PHE A 358 -10.43 4.73 -4.94
C PHE A 358 -9.75 5.99 -4.39
N GLY A 359 -8.57 6.27 -4.95
CA GLY A 359 -7.79 7.45 -4.76
C GLY A 359 -6.90 7.40 -3.53
N GLY A 360 -5.78 6.70 -3.73
CA GLY A 360 -4.70 6.44 -2.78
C GLY A 360 -4.46 7.56 -1.76
N PHE A 361 -4.20 7.15 -0.52
CA PHE A 361 -4.14 8.00 0.66
C PHE A 361 -2.81 8.73 0.84
#